data_AF-A0A401LRR4-F1
#
_entry.id   AF-A0A401LRR4-F1
#
_cell.length_a   1.000
_cell.length_b   1.000
_cell.length_c   1.000
_cell.angle_alpha   90.00
_cell.angle_beta   90.00
_cell.angle_gamma   90.00
#
_symmetry.space_group_name_H-M   'P 1'
#
loop_
_entity.id
_entity.type
_entity.pdbx_description
1 polymer ?
#
loop_
_entity_poly.entity_id
_entity_poly.type
_entity_poly.pdbx_seq_one_letter_code
_entity_poly.pdbx_strand_id
1 'polypeptide(L)'
;MEKYQSYPVDYCTGVPNITIPLYEIVAGEITIPVSLSYHASGLKPKERSGLAGTGWTLNLEPSIMREVKGVADSDTYGWFNTRNSPVPTDKVERLRYYNAQVDNQYDTQPDKFVYKLPHGGGSGYFLESFSSMRCIPLTNDDVRYHGTRMDITDGNGVKYEFGGVNEKADDIITRWMCTAIRSPRQTGHPVTFEYTTTRTRLHPGAYFNMDSRIIINDIQNGAPKIVFSKLVPGKPNEHYRIDTDGYTLPYNAKLTPLSEAQAGVHYPTSGSFLGGRGEEARLSKINYFGNTFSVSYRTVGSDVTATDAYDRMDVTNARGETIRSIEFFISLYNSSTSLTKLDSVRVSAPGVETKVYAFHYNNIYSVPSIYTVAVDHWGFCNGANTATEDEKNIPSFRRKVYVPNGIGKTLETILEHSGRNREANAGWAASGILSRITDPQGIQTTFEYEGNYGGFRDPDRSDKYRNYLHPVGGLRVKSIVTTDPHTNRRTVKSYRYGLTKVNNAGYEPIWGGGAIKHIVSERDYCSGMSNFVEGPTNDFTWFEYLTTYRSMPHSTLRSTTEVR
;
A
#
# COMPACT_ATOMS: atom_id res chain seq x y z
N MET A 1 11.83 19.13 -28.53
CA MET A 1 11.14 19.81 -27.42
C MET A 1 10.24 18.78 -26.74
N GLU A 2 10.70 18.15 -25.67
CA GLU A 2 9.80 17.45 -24.75
C GLU A 2 8.95 18.53 -24.06
N LYS A 3 7.65 18.53 -24.36
CA LYS A 3 6.65 19.43 -23.76
C LYS A 3 6.67 19.22 -22.24
N TYR A 4 6.56 20.30 -21.46
CA TYR A 4 6.43 20.30 -20.00
C TYR A 4 5.83 19.00 -19.46
N GLN A 5 6.64 18.19 -18.76
CA GLN A 5 6.19 16.92 -18.19
C GLN A 5 5.12 17.22 -17.13
N SER A 6 3.86 17.00 -17.48
CA SER A 6 2.75 17.16 -16.55
C SER A 6 2.56 15.86 -15.78
N TYR A 7 2.56 15.94 -14.45
CA TYR A 7 2.17 14.84 -13.57
C TYR A 7 0.68 14.99 -13.26
N PRO A 8 -0.23 14.22 -13.91
CA PRO A 8 -1.65 14.31 -13.62
C PRO A 8 -1.90 13.78 -12.21
N VAL A 9 -2.96 14.28 -11.57
CA VAL A 9 -3.33 13.89 -10.21
C VAL A 9 -4.65 13.14 -10.29
N ASP A 10 -4.70 11.97 -9.66
CA ASP A 10 -5.96 11.30 -9.41
C ASP A 10 -6.73 12.13 -8.38
N TYR A 11 -7.85 12.71 -8.78
CA TYR A 11 -8.58 13.64 -7.91
C TYR A 11 -9.22 12.93 -6.71
N CYS A 12 -9.64 11.67 -6.87
CA CYS A 12 -10.27 10.89 -5.80
C CYS A 12 -9.31 10.64 -4.63
N THR A 13 -8.07 10.29 -4.94
CA THR A 13 -7.04 9.96 -3.95
C THR A 13 -6.10 11.13 -3.65
N GLY A 14 -6.02 12.10 -4.55
CA GLY A 14 -5.04 13.18 -4.52
C GLY A 14 -3.60 12.72 -4.75
N VAL A 15 -3.40 11.52 -5.29
CA VAL A 15 -2.06 10.98 -5.58
C VAL A 15 -1.62 11.40 -6.98
N PRO A 16 -0.41 11.99 -7.15
CA PRO A 16 0.13 12.31 -8.46
C PRO A 16 0.59 11.03 -9.17
N ASN A 17 0.25 10.89 -10.46
CA ASN A 17 0.77 9.85 -11.33
C ASN A 17 2.16 10.27 -11.83
N ILE A 18 3.19 9.76 -11.16
CA ILE A 18 4.60 10.02 -11.46
C ILE A 18 5.14 8.82 -12.23
N THR A 19 5.42 9.02 -13.51
CA THR A 19 6.01 7.99 -14.38
C THR A 19 7.20 8.55 -15.17
N ILE A 20 8.33 7.86 -15.12
CA ILE A 20 9.58 8.20 -15.81
C ILE A 20 9.87 7.14 -16.88
N PRO A 21 9.73 7.46 -18.18
CA PRO A 21 10.05 6.52 -19.25
C PRO A 21 11.57 6.36 -19.40
N LEU A 22 12.04 5.12 -19.53
CA LEU A 22 13.48 4.80 -19.64
C LEU A 22 13.82 4.18 -21.00
N TYR A 23 12.99 3.24 -21.45
CA TYR A 23 13.15 2.53 -22.70
C TYR A 23 11.82 1.89 -23.15
N GLU A 24 11.76 1.37 -24.37
CA GLU A 24 10.64 0.56 -24.85
C GLU A 24 11.20 -0.66 -25.59
N ILE A 25 10.83 -1.85 -25.13
CA ILE A 25 11.14 -3.10 -25.83
C ILE A 25 10.12 -3.25 -26.95
N VAL A 26 10.60 -3.46 -28.18
CA VAL A 26 9.73 -3.63 -29.35
C VAL A 26 10.06 -4.97 -30.02
N ALA A 27 9.07 -5.87 -30.01
CA ALA A 27 9.13 -7.21 -30.57
C ALA A 27 7.93 -7.42 -31.53
N GLY A 28 7.98 -6.73 -32.66
CA GLY A 28 6.95 -6.80 -33.69
C GLY A 28 5.76 -5.96 -33.28
N GLU A 29 4.61 -6.60 -33.02
CA GLU A 29 3.43 -5.93 -32.49
C GLU A 29 3.40 -5.89 -30.94
N ILE A 30 4.30 -6.61 -30.28
CA ILE A 30 4.43 -6.56 -28.82
C ILE A 30 5.38 -5.42 -28.47
N THR A 31 4.88 -4.47 -27.68
CA THR A 31 5.72 -3.44 -27.05
C THR A 31 5.65 -3.57 -25.54
N ILE A 32 6.76 -3.33 -24.85
CA ILE A 32 6.83 -3.32 -23.39
C ILE A 32 7.49 -2.01 -22.94
N PRO A 33 6.72 -1.09 -22.33
CA PRO A 33 7.26 0.15 -21.83
C PRO A 33 8.12 -0.14 -20.59
N VAL A 34 9.39 0.26 -20.63
CA VAL A 34 10.31 0.22 -19.49
C VAL A 34 10.25 1.58 -18.81
N SER A 35 9.57 1.65 -17.69
CA SER A 35 9.36 2.91 -16.96
C SER A 35 9.40 2.72 -15.46
N LEU A 36 9.72 3.80 -14.74
CA LEU A 36 9.58 3.85 -13.29
C LEU A 36 8.28 4.56 -12.93
N SER A 37 7.53 4.02 -11.97
CA SER A 37 6.37 4.69 -11.38
C SER A 37 6.59 4.88 -9.88
N TYR A 38 6.19 6.04 -9.36
CA TYR A 38 6.25 6.35 -7.93
C TYR A 38 4.86 6.51 -7.33
N HIS A 39 4.61 5.90 -6.18
CA HIS A 39 3.34 6.00 -5.44
C HIS A 39 3.49 6.87 -4.18
N ALA A 40 2.91 8.07 -4.20
CA ALA A 40 3.14 9.10 -3.19
C ALA A 40 2.10 9.14 -2.03
N SER A 41 1.51 7.99 -1.66
CA SER A 41 0.45 7.94 -0.64
C SER A 41 0.91 8.13 0.80
N GLY A 42 2.22 8.18 1.06
CA GLY A 42 2.79 8.23 2.41
C GLY A 42 3.61 6.99 2.78
N LEU A 43 4.52 7.15 3.74
CA LEU A 43 5.46 6.12 4.15
C LEU A 43 4.77 5.07 5.00
N LYS A 44 4.90 3.81 4.59
CA LYS A 44 4.52 2.65 5.39
C LYS A 44 5.77 1.86 5.74
N PRO A 45 6.34 2.02 6.95
CA PRO A 45 7.64 1.45 7.29
C PRO A 45 7.72 -0.08 7.19
N LYS A 46 6.58 -0.76 7.32
CA LYS A 46 6.50 -2.23 7.23
C LYS A 46 6.45 -2.75 5.80
N GLU A 47 6.22 -1.89 4.82
CA GLU A 47 6.37 -2.23 3.40
C GLU A 47 7.86 -2.13 3.06
N ARG A 48 8.49 -3.26 2.70
CA ARG A 48 9.90 -3.27 2.24
C ARG A 48 10.05 -2.40 0.99
N SER A 49 11.24 -1.83 0.81
CA SER A 49 11.60 -1.21 -0.46
C SER A 49 11.55 -2.24 -1.59
N GLY A 50 11.00 -1.84 -2.73
CA GLY A 50 11.24 -2.56 -3.97
C GLY A 50 12.69 -2.38 -4.42
N LEU A 51 13.08 -3.13 -5.46
CA LEU A 51 14.45 -3.08 -6.01
C LEU A 51 14.83 -1.70 -6.58
N ALA A 52 13.85 -0.84 -6.87
CA ALA A 52 14.07 0.54 -7.31
C ALA A 52 14.07 1.57 -6.16
N GLY A 53 13.85 1.17 -4.91
CA GLY A 53 13.65 2.07 -3.78
C GLY A 53 12.21 2.08 -3.25
N THR A 54 12.01 2.60 -2.04
CA THR A 54 10.69 2.73 -1.42
C THR A 54 9.75 3.59 -2.27
N GLY A 55 8.56 3.07 -2.53
CA GLY A 55 7.53 3.74 -3.34
C GLY A 55 7.78 3.70 -4.85
N TRP A 56 8.96 3.27 -5.31
CA TRP A 56 9.29 3.11 -6.73
C TRP A 56 9.03 1.69 -7.21
N THR A 57 8.38 1.57 -8.37
CA THR A 57 8.18 0.31 -9.08
C THR A 57 8.73 0.44 -10.49
N LEU A 58 9.54 -0.53 -10.92
CA LEU A 58 9.91 -0.68 -12.33
C LEU A 58 8.79 -1.43 -13.06
N ASN A 59 8.25 -0.81 -14.10
CA ASN A 59 7.37 -1.44 -15.06
C ASN A 59 8.25 -2.05 -16.15
N LEU A 60 8.39 -3.38 -16.14
CA LEU A 60 9.21 -4.12 -17.10
C LEU A 60 8.64 -5.53 -17.31
N GLU A 61 8.47 -6.29 -16.23
CA GLU A 61 7.99 -7.68 -16.28
C GLU A 61 6.48 -7.78 -15.99
N PRO A 62 5.71 -8.47 -16.85
CA PRO A 62 4.36 -8.91 -16.49
C PRO A 62 4.42 -9.88 -15.30
N SER A 63 3.46 -9.79 -14.40
CA SER A 63 3.37 -10.69 -13.25
C SER A 63 1.96 -10.77 -12.72
N ILE A 64 1.65 -11.84 -11.99
CA ILE A 64 0.40 -12.02 -11.24
C ILE A 64 0.78 -12.12 -9.77
N MET A 65 0.24 -11.23 -8.94
CA MET A 65 0.38 -11.23 -7.49
C MET A 65 -0.90 -11.76 -6.84
N ARG A 66 -0.76 -12.50 -5.76
CA ARG A 66 -1.84 -12.95 -4.89
C ARG A 66 -1.70 -12.33 -3.52
N GLU A 67 -2.75 -11.65 -3.09
CA GLU A 67 -2.94 -11.23 -1.71
C GLU A 67 -3.78 -12.27 -0.99
N VAL A 68 -3.13 -13.05 -0.13
CA VAL A 68 -3.79 -14.11 0.64
C VAL A 68 -4.64 -13.50 1.75
N LYS A 69 -5.89 -13.94 1.86
CA LYS A 69 -6.88 -13.43 2.81
C LYS A 69 -7.21 -14.49 3.86
N GLY A 70 -6.36 -14.63 4.86
CA GLY A 70 -6.49 -15.68 5.87
C GLY A 70 -5.75 -16.92 5.41
N VAL A 71 -6.45 -17.90 4.84
CA VAL A 71 -5.87 -19.15 4.32
C VAL A 71 -5.85 -19.10 2.80
N ALA A 72 -4.81 -19.65 2.16
CA ALA A 72 -4.75 -19.72 0.71
C ALA A 72 -5.96 -20.48 0.13
N ASP A 73 -6.67 -19.91 -0.85
CA ASP A 73 -7.85 -20.50 -1.54
C ASP A 73 -7.77 -22.02 -1.82
N SER A 74 -6.59 -22.50 -2.24
CA SER A 74 -6.33 -23.88 -2.65
C SER A 74 -5.96 -24.83 -1.51
N ASP A 75 -5.77 -24.32 -0.29
CA ASP A 75 -5.49 -25.13 0.90
C ASP A 75 -6.73 -25.96 1.29
N THR A 76 -6.51 -27.00 2.10
CA THR A 76 -7.55 -27.85 2.70
C THR A 76 -8.66 -27.04 3.37
N TYR A 77 -8.28 -25.95 4.05
CA TYR A 77 -9.22 -25.03 4.72
C TYR A 77 -9.41 -23.70 3.98
N GLY A 78 -8.94 -23.62 2.73
CA GLY A 78 -9.07 -22.46 1.84
C GLY A 78 -10.45 -22.33 1.20
N TRP A 79 -10.71 -21.15 0.63
CA TRP A 79 -11.97 -20.78 -0.01
C TRP A 79 -12.56 -21.85 -0.94
N PHE A 80 -11.76 -22.51 -1.78
CA PHE A 80 -12.27 -23.50 -2.75
C PHE A 80 -12.94 -24.70 -2.08
N ASN A 81 -12.56 -25.02 -0.84
CA ASN A 81 -13.09 -26.16 -0.08
C ASN A 81 -14.14 -25.74 0.95
N THR A 82 -14.11 -24.50 1.45
CA THR A 82 -14.91 -24.07 2.61
C THR A 82 -16.08 -23.14 2.27
N ARG A 83 -16.14 -22.56 1.06
CA ARG A 83 -17.15 -21.54 0.69
C ARG A 83 -18.62 -21.95 0.92
N ASN A 84 -18.90 -23.25 0.91
CA ASN A 84 -20.26 -23.80 1.05
C ASN A 84 -20.53 -24.41 2.44
N SER A 85 -19.62 -24.23 3.41
CA SER A 85 -19.79 -24.74 4.76
C SER A 85 -20.95 -24.01 5.47
N PRO A 86 -22.01 -24.72 5.91
CA PRO A 86 -23.13 -24.09 6.58
C PRO A 86 -22.73 -23.63 7.99
N VAL A 87 -23.24 -22.47 8.41
CA VAL A 87 -23.11 -22.02 9.79
C VAL A 87 -23.92 -22.94 10.72
N PRO A 88 -23.33 -23.51 11.78
CA PRO A 88 -24.07 -24.34 12.73
C PRO A 88 -25.25 -23.58 13.37
N THR A 89 -26.36 -24.29 13.59
CA THR A 89 -27.55 -23.71 14.24
C THR A 89 -27.45 -23.67 15.75
N ASP A 90 -26.73 -24.62 16.35
CA ASP A 90 -26.48 -24.64 17.80
C ASP A 90 -25.63 -23.44 18.22
N LYS A 91 -25.97 -22.82 19.35
CA LYS A 91 -25.32 -21.59 19.81
C LYS A 91 -23.84 -21.80 20.14
N VAL A 92 -23.49 -22.93 20.76
CA VAL A 92 -22.11 -23.23 21.16
C VAL A 92 -21.27 -23.60 19.94
N GLU A 93 -21.80 -24.45 19.06
CA GLU A 93 -21.11 -24.80 17.81
C GLU A 93 -20.95 -23.60 16.88
N ARG A 94 -21.93 -22.69 16.84
CA ARG A 94 -21.82 -21.44 16.08
C ARG A 94 -20.74 -20.51 16.64
N LEU A 95 -20.59 -20.44 17.96
CA LEU A 95 -19.49 -19.69 18.59
C LEU A 95 -18.13 -20.31 18.24
N ARG A 96 -18.01 -21.65 18.27
CA ARG A 96 -16.80 -22.35 17.85
C ARG A 96 -16.48 -22.12 16.38
N TYR A 97 -17.49 -22.17 15.52
CA TYR A 97 -17.37 -21.89 14.09
C TYR A 97 -16.82 -20.49 13.83
N TYR A 98 -17.40 -19.45 14.45
CA TYR A 98 -16.90 -18.08 14.28
C TYR A 98 -15.52 -17.87 14.91
N ASN A 99 -15.21 -18.51 16.04
CA ASN A 99 -13.86 -18.46 16.61
C ASN A 99 -12.82 -19.06 15.66
N ALA A 100 -13.12 -20.20 15.03
CA ALA A 100 -12.23 -20.83 14.06
C ALA A 100 -11.99 -19.93 12.83
N GLN A 101 -13.01 -19.16 12.40
CA GLN A 101 -12.86 -18.16 11.34
C GLN A 101 -12.00 -16.95 11.78
N VAL A 102 -12.21 -16.43 13.00
CA VAL A 102 -11.43 -15.31 13.57
C VAL A 102 -9.95 -15.68 13.73
N ASP A 103 -9.67 -16.94 14.06
CA ASP A 103 -8.31 -17.47 14.19
C ASP A 103 -7.72 -17.96 12.85
N ASN A 104 -8.35 -17.65 11.71
CA ASN A 104 -7.94 -18.04 10.35
C ASN A 104 -7.75 -19.56 10.16
N GLN A 105 -8.51 -20.40 10.88
CA GLN A 105 -8.49 -21.85 10.64
C GLN A 105 -9.31 -22.24 9.42
N TYR A 106 -10.33 -21.45 9.09
CA TYR A 106 -11.17 -21.61 7.90
C TYR A 106 -11.23 -20.28 7.17
N ASP A 107 -11.03 -20.35 5.87
CA ASP A 107 -11.15 -19.18 5.04
C ASP A 107 -12.61 -18.71 4.94
N THR A 108 -12.80 -17.39 4.92
CA THR A 108 -14.10 -16.73 4.81
C THR A 108 -14.24 -15.87 3.57
N GLN A 109 -13.16 -15.67 2.83
CA GLN A 109 -13.13 -14.76 1.69
C GLN A 109 -12.06 -15.19 0.68
N PRO A 110 -12.36 -15.14 -0.62
CA PRO A 110 -11.39 -15.52 -1.63
C PRO A 110 -10.17 -14.59 -1.62
N ASP A 111 -9.03 -15.16 -2.01
CA ASP A 111 -7.81 -14.42 -2.23
C ASP A 111 -7.95 -13.45 -3.40
N LYS A 112 -7.31 -12.28 -3.26
CA LYS A 112 -7.32 -11.26 -4.31
C LYS A 112 -6.11 -11.45 -5.21
N PHE A 113 -6.34 -11.60 -6.49
CA PHE A 113 -5.29 -11.64 -7.50
C PHE A 113 -5.19 -10.28 -8.20
N VAL A 114 -3.98 -9.81 -8.45
CA VAL A 114 -3.68 -8.58 -9.19
C VAL A 114 -2.66 -8.94 -10.26
N TYR A 115 -2.98 -8.71 -11.52
CA TYR A 115 -2.09 -8.99 -12.64
C TYR A 115 -1.73 -7.71 -13.37
N LYS A 116 -0.50 -7.67 -13.87
CA LYS A 116 0.06 -6.56 -14.62
C LYS A 116 0.57 -7.06 -15.96
N LEU A 117 0.17 -6.37 -17.01
CA LEU A 117 0.58 -6.61 -18.40
C LEU A 117 1.29 -5.35 -18.94
N PRO A 118 1.99 -5.41 -20.09
CA PRO A 118 2.70 -4.26 -20.64
C PRO A 118 1.83 -3.01 -20.84
N HIS A 119 0.59 -3.19 -21.30
CA HIS A 119 -0.35 -2.11 -21.62
C HIS A 119 -1.67 -2.23 -20.87
N GLY A 120 -1.68 -2.97 -19.77
CA GLY A 120 -2.91 -3.28 -19.07
C GLY A 120 -2.66 -4.06 -17.79
N GLY A 121 -3.66 -4.79 -17.37
CA GLY A 121 -3.69 -5.44 -16.07
C GLY A 121 -5.03 -5.23 -15.40
N GLY A 122 -5.17 -5.83 -14.24
CA GLY A 122 -6.41 -5.80 -13.50
C GLY A 122 -6.28 -6.52 -12.18
N SER A 123 -7.41 -6.69 -11.52
CA SER A 123 -7.50 -7.51 -10.32
C SER A 123 -8.75 -8.36 -10.36
N GLY A 124 -8.85 -9.37 -9.53
CA GLY A 124 -10.01 -10.23 -9.50
C GLY A 124 -9.90 -11.32 -8.46
N TYR A 125 -10.87 -12.23 -8.53
CA TYR A 125 -11.01 -13.37 -7.61
C TYR A 125 -11.29 -14.62 -8.40
N PHE A 126 -10.71 -15.74 -7.98
CA PHE A 126 -11.16 -17.06 -8.39
C PHE A 126 -12.24 -17.51 -7.43
N LEU A 127 -13.43 -17.83 -7.95
CA LEU A 127 -14.52 -18.34 -7.12
C LEU A 127 -14.49 -19.87 -7.05
N GLU A 128 -13.80 -20.50 -7.99
CA GLU A 128 -13.63 -21.95 -8.14
C GLU A 128 -12.24 -22.27 -8.69
N SER A 129 -11.75 -23.47 -8.43
CA SER A 129 -10.39 -23.91 -8.79
C SER A 129 -10.12 -24.03 -10.29
N PHE A 130 -11.16 -24.15 -11.12
CA PHE A 130 -11.05 -24.35 -12.57
C PHE A 130 -11.76 -23.27 -13.40
N SER A 131 -12.35 -22.25 -12.76
CA SER A 131 -12.99 -21.15 -13.47
C SER A 131 -11.96 -20.10 -13.89
N SER A 132 -12.27 -19.35 -14.95
CA SER A 132 -11.54 -18.10 -15.21
C SER A 132 -11.72 -17.12 -14.06
N MET A 133 -10.76 -16.24 -13.87
CA MET A 133 -10.84 -15.21 -12.84
C MET A 133 -11.99 -14.26 -13.13
N ARG A 134 -12.71 -13.85 -12.09
CA ARG A 134 -13.67 -12.75 -12.18
C ARG A 134 -12.94 -11.41 -12.00
N CYS A 135 -12.63 -10.75 -13.11
CA CYS A 135 -11.95 -9.46 -13.12
C CYS A 135 -12.82 -8.32 -12.55
N ILE A 136 -12.17 -7.39 -11.84
CA ILE A 136 -12.72 -6.17 -11.26
C ILE A 136 -11.74 -5.01 -11.53
N PRO A 137 -12.15 -4.00 -12.36
CA PRO A 137 -13.38 -3.99 -13.15
C PRO A 137 -13.42 -5.16 -14.16
N LEU A 138 -14.61 -5.48 -14.67
CA LEU A 138 -14.74 -6.55 -15.67
C LEU A 138 -13.93 -6.19 -16.92
N THR A 139 -13.04 -7.09 -17.34
CA THR A 139 -12.23 -6.97 -18.55
C THR A 139 -12.53 -8.14 -19.49
N ASN A 140 -12.06 -8.03 -20.74
CA ASN A 140 -12.09 -9.13 -21.70
C ASN A 140 -10.88 -10.08 -21.56
N ASP A 141 -10.10 -9.93 -20.49
CA ASP A 141 -8.91 -10.76 -20.27
C ASP A 141 -9.34 -12.11 -19.69
N ASP A 142 -8.87 -13.21 -20.30
CA ASP A 142 -9.08 -14.56 -19.80
C ASP A 142 -7.87 -14.98 -18.96
N VAL A 143 -8.04 -14.95 -17.64
CA VAL A 143 -7.01 -15.30 -16.65
C VAL A 143 -7.33 -16.67 -16.06
N ARG A 144 -6.44 -17.65 -16.24
CA ARG A 144 -6.65 -19.04 -15.83
C ARG A 144 -5.65 -19.49 -14.78
N TYR A 145 -6.16 -20.16 -13.75
CA TYR A 145 -5.38 -20.76 -12.67
C TYR A 145 -5.23 -22.27 -12.88
N HIS A 146 -4.01 -22.78 -12.69
CA HIS A 146 -3.69 -24.20 -12.83
C HIS A 146 -2.84 -24.72 -11.66
N GLY A 147 -2.97 -24.13 -10.46
CA GLY A 147 -2.18 -24.48 -9.30
C GLY A 147 -0.83 -23.76 -9.26
N THR A 148 0.19 -24.37 -9.87
CA THR A 148 1.57 -23.86 -9.88
C THR A 148 1.90 -22.98 -11.08
N ARG A 149 1.00 -22.92 -12.08
CA ARG A 149 1.12 -22.06 -13.26
C ARG A 149 -0.17 -21.27 -13.49
N MET A 150 -0.06 -20.18 -14.23
CA MET A 150 -1.19 -19.38 -14.70
C MET A 150 -0.96 -18.94 -16.14
N ASP A 151 -2.05 -18.62 -16.83
CA ASP A 151 -2.03 -18.13 -18.20
C ASP A 151 -3.00 -16.96 -18.34
N ILE A 152 -2.62 -15.95 -19.13
CA ILE A 152 -3.49 -14.82 -19.47
C ILE A 152 -3.58 -14.68 -20.97
N THR A 153 -4.79 -14.53 -21.51
CA THR A 153 -5.02 -14.00 -22.85
C THR A 153 -5.70 -12.65 -22.71
N ASP A 154 -5.05 -11.57 -23.17
CA ASP A 154 -5.65 -10.24 -23.09
C ASP A 154 -6.75 -10.03 -24.14
N GLY A 155 -7.51 -8.94 -24.01
CA GLY A 155 -8.57 -8.58 -24.96
C GLY A 155 -8.13 -8.41 -26.43
N ASN A 156 -6.82 -8.32 -26.71
CA ASN A 156 -6.26 -8.26 -28.07
C ASN A 156 -5.77 -9.63 -28.58
N GLY A 157 -5.90 -10.68 -27.76
CA GLY A 157 -5.46 -12.04 -28.09
C GLY A 157 -3.98 -12.32 -27.84
N VAL A 158 -3.24 -11.39 -27.23
CA VAL A 158 -1.84 -11.63 -26.82
C VAL A 158 -1.86 -12.56 -25.62
N LYS A 159 -1.01 -13.59 -25.66
CA LYS A 159 -0.92 -14.61 -24.61
C LYS A 159 0.32 -14.39 -23.75
N TYR A 160 0.15 -14.51 -22.44
CA TYR A 160 1.19 -14.37 -21.44
C TYR A 160 1.24 -15.66 -20.63
N GLU A 161 2.41 -16.27 -20.57
CA GLU A 161 2.64 -17.54 -19.87
C GLU A 161 3.34 -17.27 -18.55
N PHE A 162 2.76 -17.75 -17.45
CA PHE A 162 3.29 -17.58 -16.09
C PHE A 162 3.61 -18.95 -15.47
N GLY A 163 4.27 -19.81 -16.24
CA GLY A 163 4.75 -21.11 -15.79
C GLY A 163 6.24 -21.10 -15.48
N GLY A 164 6.65 -21.82 -14.43
CA GLY A 164 8.05 -22.17 -14.17
C GLY A 164 8.77 -21.34 -13.09
N VAL A 165 8.42 -20.06 -12.91
CA VAL A 165 9.06 -19.18 -11.91
C VAL A 165 8.01 -18.50 -11.04
N ASN A 166 8.17 -18.59 -9.72
CA ASN A 166 7.27 -18.02 -8.74
C ASN A 166 8.01 -17.48 -7.51
N GLU A 167 7.35 -16.55 -6.81
CA GLU A 167 7.72 -16.07 -5.49
C GLU A 167 6.80 -16.69 -4.44
N LYS A 168 7.33 -16.96 -3.25
CA LYS A 168 6.61 -17.64 -2.18
C LYS A 168 6.82 -16.98 -0.83
N ALA A 169 5.78 -17.04 -0.02
CA ALA A 169 5.87 -16.92 1.43
C ALA A 169 5.62 -18.32 2.02
N ASP A 170 6.66 -18.90 2.63
CA ASP A 170 6.73 -20.31 3.01
C ASP A 170 6.36 -21.23 1.83
N ASP A 171 5.29 -22.00 1.95
CA ASP A 171 4.82 -22.91 0.89
C ASP A 171 3.76 -22.28 -0.03
N ILE A 172 3.37 -21.04 0.24
CA ILE A 172 2.30 -20.34 -0.48
C ILE A 172 2.89 -19.49 -1.60
N ILE A 173 2.49 -19.77 -2.85
CA ILE A 173 2.85 -18.92 -3.99
C ILE A 173 2.10 -17.59 -3.89
N THR A 174 2.86 -16.51 -3.85
CA THR A 174 2.37 -15.12 -3.74
C THR A 174 2.54 -14.34 -5.04
N ARG A 175 3.43 -14.77 -5.94
CA ARG A 175 3.59 -14.14 -7.26
C ARG A 175 4.02 -15.14 -8.32
N TRP A 176 3.43 -15.05 -9.52
CA TRP A 176 3.85 -15.77 -10.71
C TRP A 176 4.52 -14.80 -11.68
N MET A 177 5.69 -15.19 -12.17
CA MET A 177 6.49 -14.38 -13.09
C MET A 177 6.23 -14.82 -14.53
N CYS A 178 6.06 -13.85 -15.44
CA CYS A 178 5.86 -14.13 -16.85
C CYS A 178 7.14 -14.71 -17.45
N THR A 179 7.07 -15.88 -18.08
CA THR A 179 8.21 -16.50 -18.76
C THR A 179 8.20 -16.26 -20.27
N ALA A 180 7.04 -15.99 -20.86
CA ALA A 180 6.97 -15.60 -22.26
C ALA A 180 5.69 -14.85 -22.67
N ILE A 181 5.81 -14.06 -23.73
CA ILE A 181 4.68 -13.39 -24.40
C ILE A 181 4.60 -13.90 -25.84
N ARG A 182 3.39 -14.27 -26.28
CA ARG A 182 3.11 -14.75 -27.63
C ARG A 182 2.10 -13.85 -28.32
N SER A 183 2.46 -13.45 -29.54
CA SER A 183 1.54 -12.79 -30.46
C SER A 183 0.55 -13.82 -31.03
N PRO A 184 -0.73 -13.47 -31.24
CA PRO A 184 -1.69 -14.36 -31.90
C PRO A 184 -1.33 -14.64 -33.37
N ARG A 185 -0.42 -13.86 -33.96
CA ARG A 185 -0.03 -13.93 -35.37
C ARG A 185 1.28 -14.68 -35.59
N GLN A 186 1.96 -15.10 -34.53
CA GLN A 186 3.27 -15.75 -34.60
C GLN A 186 3.27 -17.06 -33.80
N THR A 187 3.91 -18.10 -34.35
CA THR A 187 3.97 -19.43 -33.73
C THR A 187 5.07 -19.56 -32.66
N GLY A 188 5.98 -18.59 -32.55
CA GLY A 188 7.09 -18.58 -31.59
C GLY A 188 6.85 -17.70 -30.36
N HIS A 189 7.89 -17.59 -29.52
CA HIS A 189 7.95 -16.67 -28.38
C HIS A 189 8.76 -15.41 -28.76
N PRO A 190 8.12 -14.34 -29.27
CA PRO A 190 8.82 -13.11 -29.62
C PRO A 190 9.51 -12.44 -28.42
N VAL A 191 9.04 -12.71 -27.19
CA VAL A 191 9.65 -12.25 -25.96
C VAL A 191 9.69 -13.38 -24.93
N THR A 192 10.86 -13.63 -24.34
CA THR A 192 11.06 -14.58 -23.23
C THR A 192 11.80 -13.94 -22.08
N PHE A 193 11.48 -14.33 -20.86
CA PHE A 193 12.08 -13.81 -19.63
C PHE A 193 12.83 -14.93 -18.90
N GLU A 194 14.02 -14.62 -18.40
CA GLU A 194 14.84 -15.50 -17.59
C GLU A 194 14.99 -14.92 -16.19
N TYR A 195 14.98 -15.79 -15.18
CA TYR A 195 15.03 -15.39 -13.78
C TYR A 195 16.05 -16.21 -13.00
N THR A 196 16.63 -15.59 -11.98
CA THR A 196 17.34 -16.27 -10.90
C THR A 196 16.45 -16.23 -9.65
N THR A 197 16.23 -17.37 -9.00
CA THR A 197 15.48 -17.40 -7.73
C THR A 197 16.45 -17.29 -6.56
N THR A 198 16.24 -16.29 -5.70
CA THR A 198 16.99 -16.13 -4.46
C THR A 198 16.12 -16.55 -3.26
N ARG A 199 16.72 -17.29 -2.32
CA ARG A 199 16.06 -17.68 -1.07
C ARG A 199 16.46 -16.72 0.02
N THR A 200 15.52 -15.92 0.51
CA THR A 200 15.72 -15.11 1.72
C THR A 200 15.24 -15.87 2.95
N ARG A 201 15.95 -15.71 4.07
CA ARG A 201 15.73 -16.58 5.23
C ARG A 201 14.71 -16.07 6.25
N LEU A 202 14.30 -14.79 6.25
CA LEU A 202 13.42 -14.25 7.31
C LEU A 202 12.54 -13.07 6.84
N HIS A 203 11.23 -13.22 7.03
CA HIS A 203 10.20 -12.20 6.84
C HIS A 203 10.22 -11.23 8.04
N PRO A 204 10.12 -9.89 7.86
CA PRO A 204 10.21 -8.93 8.97
C PRO A 204 9.11 -9.10 10.02
N GLY A 205 7.95 -9.62 9.60
CA GLY A 205 6.83 -9.96 10.49
C GLY A 205 7.15 -11.05 11.52
N ALA A 206 8.27 -11.76 11.38
CA ALA A 206 8.74 -12.71 12.38
C ALA A 206 9.33 -12.03 13.64
N TYR A 207 9.77 -10.76 13.53
CA TYR A 207 10.43 -10.06 14.62
C TYR A 207 9.51 -9.05 15.33
N PHE A 208 8.67 -8.32 14.59
CA PHE A 208 7.77 -7.31 15.15
C PHE A 208 6.46 -7.19 14.33
N ASN A 209 5.56 -8.15 14.51
CA ASN A 209 4.20 -8.08 13.98
C ASN A 209 3.26 -7.29 14.91
N MET A 210 2.09 -6.90 14.41
CA MET A 210 1.05 -6.20 15.19
C MET A 210 0.00 -7.19 15.72
N ASP A 211 0.39 -8.45 15.95
CA ASP A 211 -0.55 -9.54 16.22
C ASP A 211 -0.90 -9.64 17.72
N SER A 212 -0.34 -8.75 18.54
CA SER A 212 -0.71 -8.63 19.95
C SER A 212 -2.21 -8.33 20.09
N ARG A 213 -2.88 -9.09 20.96
CA ARG A 213 -4.34 -8.97 21.16
C ARG A 213 -4.73 -9.00 22.63
N ILE A 214 -5.86 -8.36 22.92
CA ILE A 214 -6.53 -8.43 24.21
C ILE A 214 -7.84 -9.19 24.02
N ILE A 215 -8.06 -10.19 24.87
CA ILE A 215 -9.29 -10.97 24.90
C ILE A 215 -9.98 -10.74 26.24
N ILE A 216 -11.24 -10.32 26.20
CA ILE A 216 -12.08 -10.15 27.39
C ILE A 216 -13.14 -11.24 27.36
N ASN A 217 -13.01 -12.21 28.27
CA ASN A 217 -13.95 -13.31 28.39
C ASN A 217 -14.86 -13.14 29.60
N ASP A 218 -16.13 -13.42 29.38
CA ASP A 218 -17.11 -13.56 30.44
C ASP A 218 -17.26 -15.05 30.79
N ILE A 219 -16.65 -15.45 31.92
CA ILE A 219 -16.67 -16.83 32.40
C ILE A 219 -17.83 -16.97 33.37
N GLN A 220 -18.86 -17.69 32.95
CA GLN A 220 -20.10 -17.87 33.71
C GLN A 220 -20.16 -19.19 34.50
N ASN A 221 -19.42 -20.21 34.06
CA ASN A 221 -19.41 -21.51 34.72
C ASN A 221 -18.52 -21.51 35.98
N GLY A 222 -19.02 -22.09 37.07
CA GLY A 222 -18.31 -22.12 38.36
C GLY A 222 -18.45 -20.81 39.12
N ALA A 223 -17.32 -20.14 39.40
CA ALA A 223 -17.31 -18.81 40.03
C ALA A 223 -17.28 -17.72 38.92
N PRO A 224 -18.38 -16.98 38.70
CA PRO A 224 -18.48 -16.04 37.59
C PRO A 224 -17.43 -14.94 37.68
N LYS A 225 -16.78 -14.62 36.56
CA LYS A 225 -15.71 -13.62 36.48
C LYS A 225 -15.51 -13.12 35.06
N ILE A 226 -15.02 -11.89 34.94
CA ILE A 226 -14.52 -11.37 33.67
C ILE A 226 -13.00 -11.54 33.66
N VAL A 227 -12.47 -12.18 32.62
CA VAL A 227 -11.04 -12.42 32.43
C VAL A 227 -10.52 -11.54 31.32
N PHE A 228 -9.53 -10.72 31.63
CA PHE A 228 -8.71 -9.99 30.68
C PHE A 228 -7.45 -10.81 30.38
N SER A 229 -7.26 -11.21 29.12
CA SER A 229 -6.06 -11.94 28.68
C SER A 229 -5.29 -11.09 27.68
N LYS A 230 -3.97 -10.94 27.89
CA LYS A 230 -3.06 -10.23 27.00
C LYS A 230 -2.15 -11.25 26.32
N LEU A 231 -2.22 -11.29 25.00
CA LEU A 231 -1.45 -12.20 24.16
C LEU A 231 -0.44 -11.35 23.39
N VAL A 232 0.84 -11.58 23.62
CA VAL A 232 1.93 -10.88 22.93
C VAL A 232 2.84 -11.93 22.29
N PRO A 233 3.06 -11.87 20.95
CA PRO A 233 3.93 -12.81 20.26
C PRO A 233 5.32 -12.89 20.89
N GLY A 234 5.82 -14.11 21.06
CA GLY A 234 7.12 -14.38 21.69
C GLY A 234 7.18 -14.20 23.21
N LYS A 235 6.08 -13.81 23.88
CA LYS A 235 5.98 -13.71 25.34
C LYS A 235 4.93 -14.70 25.89
N PRO A 236 5.02 -15.12 27.17
CA PRO A 236 3.97 -15.88 27.83
C PRO A 236 2.64 -15.09 27.85
N ASN A 237 1.52 -15.81 27.75
CA ASN A 237 0.19 -15.20 27.87
C ASN A 237 -0.05 -14.76 29.33
N GLU A 238 -0.58 -13.54 29.49
CA GLU A 238 -0.89 -12.98 30.81
C GLU A 238 -2.41 -12.94 31.01
N HIS A 239 -2.89 -13.35 32.18
CA HIS A 239 -4.31 -13.39 32.51
C HIS A 239 -4.59 -12.61 33.79
N TYR A 240 -5.71 -11.90 33.79
CA TYR A 240 -6.15 -11.08 34.91
C TYR A 240 -7.66 -11.23 35.10
N ARG A 241 -8.11 -11.31 36.34
CA ARG A 241 -9.50 -11.05 36.69
C ARG A 241 -9.72 -9.54 36.67
N ILE A 242 -10.82 -9.10 36.06
CA ILE A 242 -11.27 -7.71 36.17
C ILE A 242 -12.11 -7.59 37.44
N ASP A 243 -11.63 -6.79 38.38
CA ASP A 243 -12.31 -6.39 39.60
C ASP A 243 -12.70 -4.91 39.54
N THR A 244 -13.53 -4.46 40.47
CA THR A 244 -13.90 -3.04 40.62
C THR A 244 -12.98 -2.35 41.63
N ASP A 245 -12.60 -1.12 41.34
CA ASP A 245 -11.86 -0.21 42.23
C ASP A 245 -12.62 1.11 42.45
N GLY A 246 -12.47 1.68 43.65
CA GLY A 246 -13.04 2.95 44.06
C GLY A 246 -14.44 2.91 44.70
N TYR A 247 -14.90 4.08 45.18
CA TYR A 247 -16.18 4.27 45.88
C TYR A 247 -17.20 5.14 45.10
N THR A 248 -16.82 5.66 43.92
CA THR A 248 -17.64 6.54 43.09
C THR A 248 -17.97 5.90 41.75
N LEU A 249 -19.24 5.98 41.33
CA LEU A 249 -19.72 5.48 40.05
C LEU A 249 -19.36 6.44 38.89
N PRO A 250 -19.03 5.92 37.70
CA PRO A 250 -18.75 4.50 37.39
C PRO A 250 -17.40 4.05 37.98
N TYR A 251 -17.32 2.79 38.44
CA TYR A 251 -16.10 2.23 39.05
C TYR A 251 -14.97 2.09 38.02
N ASN A 252 -13.72 2.13 38.46
CA ASN A 252 -12.57 1.83 37.59
C ASN A 252 -12.19 0.35 37.69
N ALA A 253 -11.68 -0.22 36.60
CA ALA A 253 -11.22 -1.60 36.60
C ALA A 253 -9.90 -1.74 37.36
N LYS A 254 -9.81 -2.76 38.22
CA LYS A 254 -8.56 -3.27 38.79
C LYS A 254 -8.27 -4.65 38.20
N LEU A 255 -7.06 -4.83 37.68
CA LEU A 255 -6.62 -6.10 37.12
C LEU A 255 -5.87 -6.92 38.19
N THR A 256 -6.46 -8.05 38.58
CA THR A 256 -5.85 -8.99 39.54
C THR A 256 -5.26 -10.18 38.77
N PRO A 257 -3.94 -10.45 38.83
CA PRO A 257 -3.31 -11.54 38.08
C PRO A 257 -3.93 -12.92 38.38
N LEU A 258 -4.02 -13.76 37.36
CA LEU A 258 -4.46 -15.16 37.44
C LEU A 258 -3.46 -16.07 36.74
N SER A 259 -3.30 -17.30 37.22
CA SER A 259 -2.73 -18.38 36.40
C SER A 259 -3.70 -18.79 35.29
N GLU A 260 -3.19 -19.43 34.23
CA GLU A 260 -4.03 -19.95 33.13
C GLU A 260 -5.16 -20.87 33.65
N ALA A 261 -4.83 -21.79 34.56
CA ALA A 261 -5.80 -22.69 35.19
C ALA A 261 -6.86 -21.91 36.00
N GLN A 262 -6.48 -20.85 36.71
CA GLN A 262 -7.42 -20.00 37.43
C GLN A 262 -8.28 -19.15 36.50
N ALA A 263 -7.74 -18.75 35.34
CA ALA A 263 -8.47 -18.02 34.33
C ALA A 263 -9.50 -18.91 33.62
N GLY A 264 -9.25 -20.23 33.54
CA GLY A 264 -10.15 -21.19 32.89
C GLY A 264 -10.18 -21.03 31.37
N VAL A 265 -9.10 -20.47 30.81
CA VAL A 265 -8.90 -20.24 29.39
C VAL A 265 -7.54 -20.82 29.04
N HIS A 266 -7.35 -21.27 27.81
CA HIS A 266 -6.04 -21.65 27.30
C HIS A 266 -5.92 -21.06 25.91
N TYR A 267 -4.81 -20.37 25.67
CA TYR A 267 -4.46 -19.90 24.34
C TYR A 267 -3.08 -20.42 24.00
N PRO A 268 -2.88 -20.98 22.80
CA PRO A 268 -1.53 -21.27 22.34
C PRO A 268 -0.72 -19.96 22.35
N THR A 269 0.57 -20.06 22.63
CA THR A 269 1.49 -18.93 22.42
C THR A 269 1.35 -18.49 20.96
N SER A 270 1.10 -17.20 20.74
CA SER A 270 0.87 -16.67 19.40
C SER A 270 2.13 -16.85 18.55
N GLY A 271 2.12 -17.85 17.67
CA GLY A 271 3.09 -18.01 16.60
C GLY A 271 2.73 -17.09 15.45
N SER A 272 3.73 -16.56 14.74
CA SER A 272 3.49 -15.88 13.46
C SER A 272 2.83 -16.87 12.48
N PHE A 273 1.77 -16.44 11.79
CA PHE A 273 1.05 -17.28 10.82
C PHE A 273 1.92 -17.73 9.63
N LEU A 274 3.05 -17.04 9.40
CA LEU A 274 4.06 -17.43 8.43
C LEU A 274 5.33 -17.84 9.18
N GLY A 275 5.92 -18.97 8.77
CA GLY A 275 7.24 -19.44 9.19
C GLY A 275 8.38 -18.53 8.73
N GLY A 276 8.05 -17.53 7.91
CA GLY A 276 8.89 -16.38 7.60
C GLY A 276 9.93 -16.64 6.53
N ARG A 277 9.81 -17.71 5.73
CA ARG A 277 10.70 -17.96 4.60
C ARG A 277 10.15 -17.27 3.35
N GLY A 278 10.99 -16.50 2.66
CA GLY A 278 10.61 -15.84 1.40
C GLY A 278 11.45 -16.38 0.25
N GLU A 279 10.81 -16.85 -0.81
CA GLU A 279 11.47 -17.12 -2.10
C GLU A 279 11.12 -15.97 -3.05
N GLU A 280 12.13 -15.28 -3.58
CA GLU A 280 11.94 -14.15 -4.48
C GLU A 280 12.62 -14.40 -5.83
N ALA A 281 12.04 -13.86 -6.91
CA ALA A 281 12.59 -13.97 -8.24
C ALA A 281 13.34 -12.68 -8.61
N ARG A 282 14.40 -12.83 -9.40
CA ARG A 282 15.19 -11.73 -9.95
C ARG A 282 15.26 -11.91 -11.46
N LEU A 283 14.70 -10.97 -12.21
CA LEU A 283 14.80 -10.96 -13.66
C LEU A 283 16.28 -10.84 -14.03
N SER A 284 16.81 -11.79 -14.79
CA SER A 284 18.20 -11.74 -15.26
C SER A 284 18.27 -11.21 -16.69
N LYS A 285 17.34 -11.65 -17.55
CA LYS A 285 17.39 -11.37 -18.97
C LYS A 285 16.00 -11.38 -19.62
N ILE A 286 15.82 -10.53 -20.64
CA ILE A 286 14.72 -10.62 -21.61
C ILE A 286 15.34 -10.77 -22.99
N ASN A 287 14.94 -11.80 -23.73
CA ASN A 287 15.32 -11.99 -25.13
C ASN A 287 14.15 -11.56 -26.03
N TYR A 288 14.43 -10.74 -27.05
CA TYR A 288 13.43 -10.29 -28.00
C TYR A 288 14.05 -9.92 -29.34
N PHE A 289 13.54 -10.47 -30.45
CA PHE A 289 13.98 -10.12 -31.82
C PHE A 289 15.51 -10.02 -32.03
N GLY A 290 16.26 -10.96 -31.41
CA GLY A 290 17.72 -11.01 -31.47
C GLY A 290 18.44 -10.00 -30.56
N ASN A 291 17.71 -9.10 -29.91
CA ASN A 291 18.23 -8.23 -28.85
C ASN A 291 18.13 -8.91 -27.48
N THR A 292 18.94 -8.42 -26.55
CA THR A 292 18.97 -8.87 -25.16
C THR A 292 18.85 -7.66 -24.24
N PHE A 293 17.92 -7.71 -23.28
CA PHE A 293 17.84 -6.79 -22.15
C PHE A 293 18.34 -7.52 -20.90
N SER A 294 19.49 -7.14 -20.36
CA SER A 294 20.08 -7.76 -19.15
C SER A 294 19.87 -6.88 -17.94
N VAL A 295 19.68 -7.48 -16.76
CA VAL A 295 19.46 -6.77 -15.50
C VAL A 295 20.49 -7.23 -14.47
N SER A 296 21.16 -6.28 -13.81
CA SER A 296 22.06 -6.53 -12.69
C SER A 296 21.53 -5.90 -11.40
N TYR A 297 21.97 -6.49 -10.29
CA TYR A 297 21.59 -6.11 -8.94
C TYR A 297 22.83 -5.90 -8.08
N ARG A 298 22.70 -5.08 -7.05
CA ARG A 298 23.73 -4.90 -6.01
C ARG A 298 23.09 -4.83 -4.63
N THR A 299 23.86 -5.18 -3.62
CA THR A 299 23.45 -5.00 -2.23
C THR A 299 23.75 -3.57 -1.77
N VAL A 300 22.80 -2.97 -1.06
CA VAL A 300 22.88 -1.64 -0.44
C VAL A 300 22.72 -1.80 1.07
N GLY A 301 23.47 -1.03 1.86
CA GLY A 301 23.50 -1.14 3.32
C GLY A 301 24.50 -2.18 3.83
N SER A 302 24.48 -2.43 5.14
CA SER A 302 25.33 -3.42 5.80
C SER A 302 24.58 -4.17 6.90
N ASP A 303 25.09 -5.33 7.29
CA ASP A 303 24.60 -6.13 8.41
C ASP A 303 23.07 -6.35 8.35
N VAL A 304 22.34 -5.88 9.36
CA VAL A 304 20.89 -6.01 9.48
C VAL A 304 20.10 -5.09 8.55
N THR A 305 20.76 -4.14 7.87
CA THR A 305 20.14 -3.21 6.92
C THR A 305 20.39 -3.58 5.45
N ALA A 306 21.19 -4.63 5.20
CA ALA A 306 21.53 -5.06 3.84
C ALA A 306 20.29 -5.46 3.05
N THR A 307 20.14 -4.91 1.84
CA THR A 307 19.03 -5.19 0.92
C THR A 307 19.47 -5.09 -0.53
N ASP A 308 18.84 -5.85 -1.42
CA ASP A 308 19.13 -5.80 -2.85
C ASP A 308 18.45 -4.60 -3.52
N ALA A 309 19.12 -4.03 -4.52
CA ALA A 309 18.59 -2.98 -5.37
C ALA A 309 19.03 -3.20 -6.82
N TYR A 310 18.32 -2.58 -7.76
CA TYR A 310 18.76 -2.49 -9.14
C TYR A 310 20.11 -1.76 -9.19
N ASP A 311 21.00 -2.27 -10.03
CA ASP A 311 22.30 -1.66 -10.29
C ASP A 311 22.30 -1.08 -11.70
N ARG A 312 22.17 -1.95 -12.72
CA ARG A 312 22.25 -1.56 -14.12
C ARG A 312 21.39 -2.44 -15.00
N MET A 313 20.93 -1.89 -16.11
CA MET A 313 20.29 -2.62 -17.19
C MET A 313 20.95 -2.26 -18.51
N ASP A 314 21.22 -3.26 -19.33
CA ASP A 314 21.88 -3.10 -20.62
C ASP A 314 21.07 -3.76 -21.72
N VAL A 315 20.91 -3.02 -22.81
CA VAL A 315 20.30 -3.50 -24.04
C VAL A 315 21.38 -3.71 -25.07
N THR A 316 21.51 -4.92 -25.59
CA THR A 316 22.46 -5.26 -26.65
C THR A 316 21.76 -5.85 -27.87
N ASN A 317 22.34 -5.64 -29.04
CA ASN A 317 21.87 -6.30 -30.26
C ASN A 317 22.42 -7.73 -30.38
N ALA A 318 22.03 -8.43 -31.45
CA ALA A 318 22.48 -9.80 -31.73
C ALA A 318 24.01 -9.96 -31.87
N ARG A 319 24.75 -8.87 -32.13
CA ARG A 319 26.22 -8.85 -32.23
C ARG A 319 26.89 -8.53 -30.89
N GLY A 320 26.12 -8.28 -29.83
CA GLY A 320 26.62 -7.87 -28.52
C GLY A 320 26.95 -6.37 -28.40
N GLU A 321 26.59 -5.56 -29.39
CA GLU A 321 26.82 -4.11 -29.35
C GLU A 321 25.76 -3.44 -28.47
N THR A 322 26.18 -2.51 -27.59
CA THR A 322 25.29 -1.77 -26.70
C THR A 322 24.36 -0.83 -27.47
N ILE A 323 23.06 -0.95 -27.25
CA ILE A 323 22.03 -0.05 -27.75
C ILE A 323 21.68 1.01 -26.68
N ARG A 324 21.60 0.59 -25.42
CA ARG A 324 21.21 1.45 -24.30
C ARG A 324 21.73 0.90 -22.98
N SER A 325 22.08 1.79 -22.07
CA SER A 325 22.40 1.48 -20.68
C SER A 325 21.55 2.34 -19.75
N ILE A 326 21.03 1.73 -18.69
CA ILE A 326 20.23 2.36 -17.65
C ILE A 326 20.90 2.04 -16.31
N GLU A 327 21.42 3.04 -15.62
CA GLU A 327 22.11 2.88 -14.34
C GLU A 327 21.26 3.47 -13.19
N PHE A 328 21.15 2.72 -12.10
CA PHE A 328 20.35 3.06 -10.92
C PHE A 328 21.24 3.42 -9.74
N PHE A 329 21.14 4.66 -9.27
CA PHE A 329 21.82 5.12 -8.07
C PHE A 329 20.84 5.09 -6.92
N ILE A 330 21.00 4.09 -6.04
CA ILE A 330 20.11 3.78 -4.91
C ILE A 330 20.94 3.73 -3.63
N SER A 331 20.44 4.35 -2.56
CA SER A 331 21.06 4.37 -1.22
C SER A 331 20.02 4.13 -0.13
N LEU A 332 20.46 3.82 1.09
CA LEU A 332 19.56 3.80 2.26
C LEU A 332 19.05 5.22 2.56
N TYR A 333 17.87 5.33 3.17
CA TYR A 333 17.42 6.62 3.72
C TYR A 333 18.36 7.13 4.82
N ASN A 334 18.77 6.24 5.73
CA ASN A 334 19.69 6.49 6.83
C ASN A 334 20.20 5.14 7.40
N SER A 335 21.08 5.18 8.41
CA SER A 335 21.69 3.98 9.01
C SER A 335 20.76 3.14 9.92
N SER A 336 19.57 3.64 10.25
CA SER A 336 18.64 2.98 11.17
C SER A 336 17.61 2.09 10.46
N THR A 337 17.63 2.04 9.13
CA THR A 337 16.61 1.36 8.33
C THR A 337 17.21 0.67 7.12
N SER A 338 16.61 -0.45 6.71
CA SER A 338 16.92 -1.12 5.45
C SER A 338 16.13 -0.51 4.27
N LEU A 339 15.30 0.52 4.51
CA LEU A 339 14.57 1.17 3.44
C LEU A 339 15.51 2.00 2.57
N THR A 340 15.37 1.86 1.25
CA THR A 340 16.18 2.51 0.23
C THR A 340 15.41 3.62 -0.51
N LYS A 341 16.15 4.55 -1.09
CA LYS A 341 15.67 5.65 -1.94
C LYS A 341 16.43 5.65 -3.27
N LEU A 342 15.71 5.94 -4.35
CA LEU A 342 16.31 6.15 -5.67
C LEU A 342 16.90 7.57 -5.72
N ASP A 343 18.20 7.73 -5.78
CA ASP A 343 18.85 9.05 -5.84
C ASP A 343 18.82 9.61 -7.26
N SER A 344 19.14 8.77 -8.25
CA SER A 344 19.08 9.15 -9.65
C SER A 344 19.02 7.93 -10.57
N VAL A 345 18.59 8.17 -11.81
CA VAL A 345 18.68 7.20 -12.91
C VAL A 345 19.35 7.87 -14.08
N ARG A 346 20.32 7.15 -14.67
CA ARG A 346 21.06 7.60 -15.83
C ARG A 346 20.74 6.71 -17.02
N VAL A 347 20.33 7.32 -18.13
CA VAL A 347 20.05 6.63 -19.40
C VAL A 347 21.04 7.12 -20.44
N SER A 348 21.86 6.21 -20.98
CA SER A 348 22.88 6.52 -21.97
C SER A 348 22.77 5.59 -23.18
N ALA A 349 23.24 6.07 -24.32
CA ALA A 349 23.38 5.29 -25.55
C ALA A 349 24.63 5.76 -26.31
N PRO A 350 25.30 4.90 -27.10
CA PRO A 350 26.48 5.31 -27.86
C PRO A 350 26.21 6.51 -28.78
N GLY A 351 27.04 7.55 -28.67
CA GLY A 351 26.93 8.76 -29.50
C GLY A 351 25.74 9.68 -29.16
N VAL A 352 25.00 9.40 -28.09
CA VAL A 352 23.86 10.21 -27.63
C VAL A 352 24.18 10.80 -26.26
N GLU A 353 23.75 12.04 -26.04
CA GLU A 353 23.87 12.69 -24.73
C GLU A 353 23.19 11.86 -23.62
N THR A 354 23.86 11.77 -22.48
CA THR A 354 23.36 11.02 -21.33
C THR A 354 22.25 11.79 -20.61
N LYS A 355 21.09 11.16 -20.48
CA LYS A 355 19.95 11.71 -19.73
C LYS A 355 20.04 11.30 -18.27
N VAL A 356 19.90 12.26 -17.34
CA VAL A 356 19.92 11.99 -15.89
C VAL A 356 18.66 12.53 -15.24
N TYR A 357 17.92 11.68 -14.55
CA TYR A 357 16.86 12.07 -13.62
C TYR A 357 17.39 12.01 -12.19
N ALA A 358 17.14 13.03 -11.38
CA ALA A 358 17.52 13.05 -9.96
C ALA A 358 16.29 13.24 -9.07
N PHE A 359 16.30 12.62 -7.90
CA PHE A 359 15.15 12.53 -7.02
C PHE A 359 15.54 12.93 -5.59
N HIS A 360 14.67 13.73 -4.96
CA HIS A 360 14.85 14.18 -3.58
C HIS A 360 13.64 13.82 -2.74
N TYR A 361 13.88 13.57 -1.45
CA TYR A 361 12.88 13.06 -0.52
C TYR A 361 12.82 13.92 0.74
N ASN A 362 11.64 13.99 1.34
CA ASN A 362 11.42 14.74 2.55
C ASN A 362 11.99 14.01 3.78
N ASN A 363 12.60 14.75 4.70
CA ASN A 363 13.01 14.30 6.03
C ASN A 363 13.63 12.88 6.13
N ILE A 364 14.63 12.58 5.29
CA ILE A 364 15.23 11.24 5.15
C ILE A 364 15.81 10.66 6.45
N TYR A 365 16.27 11.51 7.37
CA TYR A 365 16.85 11.10 8.65
C TYR A 365 15.80 10.63 9.66
N SER A 366 14.51 10.95 9.44
CA SER A 366 13.41 10.51 10.29
C SER A 366 12.71 9.25 9.78
N VAL A 367 13.17 8.65 8.68
CA VAL A 367 12.63 7.36 8.23
C VAL A 367 13.01 6.28 9.24
N PRO A 368 12.04 5.64 9.92
CA PRO A 368 12.32 4.69 10.98
C PRO A 368 12.78 3.33 10.43
N SER A 369 13.25 2.48 11.33
CA SER A 369 13.49 1.06 11.05
C SER A 369 12.21 0.37 10.57
N ILE A 370 12.35 -0.63 9.69
CA ILE A 370 11.23 -1.49 9.24
C ILE A 370 10.55 -2.26 10.37
N TYR A 371 11.20 -2.36 11.53
CA TYR A 371 10.69 -3.01 12.73
C TYR A 371 9.83 -2.09 13.61
N THR A 372 9.61 -0.85 13.20
CA THR A 372 8.79 0.10 13.96
C THR A 372 7.35 -0.36 14.16
N VAL A 373 6.83 -0.05 15.35
CA VAL A 373 5.40 -0.16 15.69
C VAL A 373 4.73 1.22 15.72
N ALA A 374 5.46 2.28 15.33
CA ALA A 374 4.99 3.66 15.18
C ALA A 374 4.23 3.87 13.87
N VAL A 375 3.14 3.10 13.71
CA VAL A 375 2.26 3.23 12.55
C VAL A 375 0.85 3.60 13.00
N ASP A 376 0.05 4.19 12.11
CA ASP A 376 -1.36 4.47 12.30
C ASP A 376 -2.24 3.27 11.92
N HIS A 377 -3.56 3.40 12.08
CA HIS A 377 -4.55 2.37 11.72
C HIS A 377 -4.48 1.85 10.27
N TRP A 378 -3.88 2.60 9.35
CA TRP A 378 -3.73 2.25 7.93
C TRP A 378 -2.30 1.78 7.58
N GLY A 379 -1.41 1.72 8.58
CA GLY A 379 -0.03 1.28 8.43
C GLY A 379 0.96 2.37 8.05
N PHE A 380 0.53 3.63 7.96
CA PHE A 380 1.43 4.76 7.69
C PHE A 380 2.22 5.14 8.94
N CYS A 381 3.44 5.61 8.75
CA CYS A 381 4.28 6.12 9.84
C CYS A 381 3.59 7.26 10.57
N ASN A 382 3.47 7.18 11.89
CA ASN A 382 2.85 8.22 12.71
C ASN A 382 3.74 8.73 13.85
N GLY A 383 4.99 8.27 13.94
CA GLY A 383 5.92 8.67 14.98
C GLY A 383 7.27 7.97 14.89
N ALA A 384 8.04 8.11 15.97
CA ALA A 384 9.31 7.41 16.16
C ALA A 384 9.17 6.22 17.14
N ASN A 385 10.16 5.32 17.12
CA ASN A 385 10.32 4.30 18.17
C ASN A 385 10.94 4.93 19.42
N THR A 386 10.41 4.56 20.58
CA THR A 386 11.02 4.83 21.88
C THR A 386 10.99 3.54 22.68
N ALA A 387 12.06 3.25 23.45
CA ALA A 387 12.23 1.95 24.14
C ALA A 387 11.05 1.50 25.01
N THR A 388 10.26 2.44 25.54
CA THR A 388 9.06 2.18 26.37
C THR A 388 7.77 1.92 25.57
N GLU A 389 7.77 2.24 24.27
CA GLU A 389 6.59 2.14 23.41
C GLU A 389 6.62 0.91 22.51
N ASP A 390 7.79 0.31 22.29
CA ASP A 390 7.94 -0.91 21.50
C ASP A 390 7.28 -2.14 22.17
N GLU A 391 6.89 -2.02 23.44
CA GLU A 391 6.08 -3.02 24.16
C GLU A 391 4.55 -2.81 24.03
N LYS A 392 4.12 -1.66 23.50
CA LYS A 392 2.71 -1.31 23.30
C LYS A 392 2.36 -1.50 21.83
N ASN A 393 1.92 -2.70 21.46
CA ASN A 393 1.47 -2.99 20.08
C ASN A 393 -0.06 -3.00 19.93
N ILE A 394 -0.78 -2.84 21.04
CA ILE A 394 -2.24 -2.83 21.08
C ILE A 394 -2.72 -1.37 21.18
N PRO A 395 -3.77 -0.94 20.46
CA PRO A 395 -4.31 0.41 20.57
C PRO A 395 -4.90 0.69 21.96
N SER A 396 -4.83 1.94 22.39
CA SER A 396 -5.56 2.38 23.59
C SER A 396 -7.06 2.18 23.43
N PHE A 397 -7.74 1.78 24.50
CA PHE A 397 -9.20 1.75 24.52
C PHE A 397 -9.75 2.04 25.92
N ARG A 398 -11.01 2.47 25.94
CA ARG A 398 -11.81 2.65 27.13
C ARG A 398 -13.17 1.98 26.92
N ARG A 399 -13.50 1.00 27.75
CA ARG A 399 -14.72 0.20 27.59
C ARG A 399 -15.43 -0.01 28.91
N LYS A 400 -16.77 0.05 28.88
CA LYS A 400 -17.61 -0.41 29.99
C LYS A 400 -17.69 -1.93 30.00
N VAL A 401 -17.41 -2.52 31.16
CA VAL A 401 -17.54 -3.96 31.43
C VAL A 401 -18.39 -4.16 32.67
N TYR A 402 -19.11 -5.28 32.74
CA TYR A 402 -20.02 -5.60 33.82
C TYR A 402 -19.41 -6.71 34.67
N VAL A 403 -18.91 -6.36 35.85
CA VAL A 403 -18.17 -7.28 36.72
C VAL A 403 -19.12 -7.90 37.75
N PRO A 404 -19.13 -9.24 37.92
CA PRO A 404 -19.92 -9.90 38.97
C PRO A 404 -19.54 -9.42 40.37
N ASN A 405 -20.51 -9.12 41.23
CA ASN A 405 -20.26 -8.60 42.58
C ASN A 405 -20.46 -9.64 43.71
N GLY A 406 -20.58 -10.92 43.37
CA GLY A 406 -20.73 -12.02 44.33
C GLY A 406 -22.14 -12.20 44.93
N ILE A 407 -23.10 -11.30 44.67
CA ILE A 407 -24.50 -11.39 45.13
C ILE A 407 -25.51 -11.52 43.98
N GLY A 408 -25.07 -12.07 42.84
CA GLY A 408 -25.92 -12.25 41.65
C GLY A 408 -26.25 -10.97 40.87
N LYS A 409 -25.51 -9.86 41.12
CA LYS A 409 -25.60 -8.61 40.35
C LYS A 409 -24.26 -8.30 39.69
N THR A 410 -24.28 -7.37 38.73
CA THR A 410 -23.09 -6.85 38.06
C THR A 410 -22.88 -5.37 38.36
N LEU A 411 -21.63 -4.94 38.46
CA LEU A 411 -21.24 -3.54 38.59
C LEU A 411 -20.67 -3.01 37.28
N GLU A 412 -21.16 -1.85 36.83
CA GLU A 412 -20.58 -1.14 35.69
C GLU A 412 -19.19 -0.63 36.05
N THR A 413 -18.20 -1.08 35.31
CA THR A 413 -16.78 -0.83 35.56
C THR A 413 -16.12 -0.35 34.28
N ILE A 414 -15.28 0.68 34.37
CA ILE A 414 -14.54 1.24 33.25
C ILE A 414 -13.18 0.56 33.18
N LEU A 415 -12.99 -0.22 32.12
CA LEU A 415 -11.71 -0.79 31.75
C LEU A 415 -10.99 0.18 30.80
N GLU A 416 -9.82 0.64 31.23
CA GLU A 416 -8.92 1.45 30.42
C GLU A 416 -7.63 0.69 30.14
N HIS A 417 -7.23 0.67 28.87
CA HIS A 417 -5.94 0.17 28.44
C HIS A 417 -5.17 1.31 27.77
N SER A 418 -4.00 1.64 28.30
CA SER A 418 -3.08 2.58 27.66
C SER A 418 -2.19 1.81 26.68
N GLY A 419 -2.52 1.95 25.41
CA GLY A 419 -1.84 1.32 24.28
C GLY A 419 -1.09 2.33 23.41
N ARG A 420 -0.72 1.92 22.20
CA ARG A 420 -0.04 2.77 21.21
C ARG A 420 -0.98 3.84 20.67
N ASN A 421 -0.42 5.00 20.36
CA ASN A 421 -1.12 5.98 19.54
C ASN A 421 -1.22 5.47 18.10
N ARG A 422 -2.45 5.36 17.58
CA ARG A 422 -2.76 4.89 16.22
C ARG A 422 -3.36 5.98 15.34
N GLU A 423 -3.39 7.21 15.84
CA GLU A 423 -3.86 8.38 15.10
C GLU A 423 -2.91 8.72 13.96
N ALA A 424 -3.50 9.21 12.86
CA ALA A 424 -2.74 9.60 11.68
C ALA A 424 -1.89 10.85 11.95
N ASN A 425 -0.68 10.89 11.40
CA ASN A 425 0.18 12.06 11.45
C ASN A 425 0.82 12.33 10.09
N ALA A 426 0.34 13.38 9.40
CA ALA A 426 0.77 13.71 8.05
C ALA A 426 2.27 14.05 7.95
N GLY A 427 2.85 14.67 8.99
CA GLY A 427 4.28 15.01 9.00
C GLY A 427 5.16 13.76 8.99
N TRP A 428 4.83 12.77 9.83
CA TRP A 428 5.53 11.49 9.87
C TRP A 428 5.24 10.62 8.63
N ALA A 429 4.00 10.63 8.14
CA ALA A 429 3.64 9.94 6.91
C ALA A 429 4.39 10.51 5.69
N ALA A 430 4.78 11.80 5.71
CA ALA A 430 5.56 12.44 4.66
C ALA A 430 7.07 12.20 4.76
N SER A 431 7.58 11.61 5.83
CA SER A 431 9.01 11.24 5.93
C SER A 431 9.38 10.24 4.85
N GLY A 432 10.49 10.46 4.16
CA GLY A 432 10.96 9.62 3.07
C GLY A 432 10.16 9.74 1.76
N ILE A 433 9.13 10.58 1.68
CA ILE A 433 8.33 10.73 0.46
C ILE A 433 9.01 11.67 -0.56
N LEU A 434 8.93 11.31 -1.84
CA LEU A 434 9.51 12.06 -2.95
C LEU A 434 8.98 13.49 -2.98
N SER A 435 9.86 14.46 -2.75
CA SER A 435 9.54 15.87 -2.69
C SER A 435 9.95 16.64 -3.94
N ARG A 436 10.94 16.16 -4.71
CA ARG A 436 11.38 16.84 -5.95
C ARG A 436 11.97 15.87 -6.97
N ILE A 437 11.70 16.14 -8.24
CA ILE A 437 12.33 15.52 -9.41
C ILE A 437 13.06 16.60 -10.19
N THR A 438 14.30 16.34 -10.57
CA THR A 438 15.05 17.12 -11.57
C THR A 438 15.18 16.26 -12.82
N ASP A 439 14.67 16.75 -13.94
CA ASP A 439 14.74 16.03 -15.22
C ASP A 439 16.09 16.24 -15.94
N PRO A 440 16.34 15.55 -17.06
CA PRO A 440 17.59 15.68 -17.83
C PRO A 440 17.85 17.09 -18.38
N GLN A 441 16.82 17.93 -18.47
CA GLN A 441 16.93 19.32 -18.89
C GLN A 441 17.14 20.26 -17.69
N GLY A 442 17.27 19.74 -16.47
CA GLY A 442 17.43 20.52 -15.26
C GLY A 442 16.13 21.14 -14.73
N ILE A 443 14.98 20.88 -15.36
CA ILE A 443 13.68 21.37 -14.88
C ILE A 443 13.37 20.69 -13.56
N GLN A 444 13.03 21.49 -12.55
CA GLN A 444 12.72 21.01 -11.21
C GLN A 444 11.21 20.96 -11.02
N THR A 445 10.67 19.80 -10.66
CA THR A 445 9.27 19.66 -10.22
C THR A 445 9.23 19.24 -8.77
N THR A 446 8.62 20.07 -7.92
CA THR A 446 8.49 19.89 -6.47
C THR A 446 7.05 19.54 -6.11
N PHE A 447 6.89 18.59 -5.20
CA PHE A 447 5.61 18.10 -4.70
C PHE A 447 5.47 18.46 -3.22
N GLU A 448 4.43 19.21 -2.88
CA GLU A 448 4.05 19.46 -1.49
C GLU A 448 2.85 18.59 -1.16
N TYR A 449 2.89 17.88 -0.04
CA TYR A 449 1.82 16.97 0.39
C TYR A 449 1.14 17.48 1.66
N GLU A 450 -0.12 17.07 1.84
CA GLU A 450 -0.88 17.22 3.07
C GLU A 450 -1.57 15.90 3.45
N GLY A 451 -2.02 15.79 4.69
CA GLY A 451 -2.71 14.59 5.18
C GLY A 451 -4.13 14.44 4.66
N ASN A 452 -4.59 13.19 4.58
CA ASN A 452 -5.97 12.88 4.27
C ASN A 452 -6.91 13.18 5.46
N TYR A 453 -8.17 13.50 5.16
CA TYR A 453 -9.22 13.68 6.14
C TYR A 453 -10.45 12.86 5.74
N GLY A 454 -11.06 12.19 6.72
CA GLY A 454 -12.33 11.50 6.59
C GLY A 454 -13.47 12.28 7.24
N GLY A 455 -14.68 12.19 6.68
CA GLY A 455 -15.89 12.74 7.29
C GLY A 455 -16.53 11.74 8.25
N PHE A 456 -16.73 12.13 9.50
CA PHE A 456 -17.33 11.33 10.55
C PHE A 456 -18.64 11.95 11.04
N ARG A 457 -19.55 11.08 11.50
CA ARG A 457 -20.78 11.49 12.17
C ARG A 457 -20.86 10.84 13.54
N ASP A 458 -21.02 11.65 14.57
CA ASP A 458 -21.21 11.25 15.96
C ASP A 458 -22.61 11.69 16.41
N PRO A 459 -23.57 10.76 16.50
CA PRO A 459 -24.95 11.05 16.90
C PRO A 459 -25.09 11.61 18.32
N ASP A 460 -24.10 11.40 19.18
CA ASP A 460 -24.13 11.83 20.58
C ASP A 460 -23.74 13.32 20.75
N ARG A 461 -23.18 13.94 19.70
CA ARG A 461 -22.88 15.38 19.67
C ARG A 461 -24.09 16.19 19.21
N SER A 462 -24.12 17.46 19.62
CA SER A 462 -25.17 18.38 19.19
C SER A 462 -25.20 18.55 17.67
N ASP A 463 -26.36 18.93 17.14
CA ASP A 463 -26.63 19.02 15.71
C ASP A 463 -25.57 19.77 14.89
N LYS A 464 -24.98 20.81 15.48
CA LYS A 464 -23.92 21.64 14.90
C LYS A 464 -22.56 20.95 14.79
N TYR A 465 -22.26 20.01 15.69
CA TYR A 465 -20.95 19.34 15.78
C TYR A 465 -21.00 17.84 15.49
N ARG A 466 -22.19 17.31 15.19
CA ARG A 466 -22.38 15.88 14.90
C ARG A 466 -21.56 15.43 13.70
N ASN A 467 -21.36 16.29 12.72
CA ASN A 467 -20.53 15.99 11.56
C ASN A 467 -19.20 16.72 11.68
N TYR A 468 -18.08 16.02 11.54
CA TYR A 468 -16.74 16.61 11.65
C TYR A 468 -15.75 15.88 10.75
N LEU A 469 -14.65 16.56 10.44
CA LEU A 469 -13.52 15.96 9.74
C LEU A 469 -12.50 15.44 10.74
N HIS A 470 -11.95 14.28 10.47
CA HIS A 470 -10.90 13.68 11.28
C HIS A 470 -9.71 13.31 10.38
N PRO A 471 -8.46 13.56 10.81
CA PRO A 471 -7.28 13.05 10.10
C PRO A 471 -7.38 11.53 9.90
N VAL A 472 -7.06 11.06 8.70
CA VAL A 472 -6.97 9.63 8.39
C VAL A 472 -5.62 9.35 7.72
N GLY A 473 -5.26 8.08 7.61
CA GLY A 473 -3.95 7.69 7.11
C GLY A 473 -3.67 8.16 5.68
N GLY A 474 -2.38 8.37 5.42
CA GLY A 474 -1.85 8.67 4.09
C GLY A 474 -1.84 10.16 3.73
N LEU A 475 -1.37 10.42 2.51
CA LEU A 475 -1.10 11.73 1.97
C LEU A 475 -1.81 11.95 0.63
N ARG A 476 -1.96 13.23 0.31
CA ARG A 476 -2.40 13.75 -0.98
C ARG A 476 -1.61 15.00 -1.35
N VAL A 477 -1.52 15.33 -2.63
CA VAL A 477 -0.71 16.46 -3.12
C VAL A 477 -1.41 17.80 -2.90
N LYS A 478 -0.83 18.66 -2.08
CA LYS A 478 -1.31 20.03 -1.87
C LYS A 478 -0.95 20.94 -3.04
N SER A 479 0.29 20.85 -3.53
CA SER A 479 0.75 21.64 -4.66
C SER A 479 1.86 20.95 -5.46
N ILE A 480 1.94 21.26 -6.75
CA ILE A 480 3.02 20.87 -7.65
C ILE A 480 3.62 22.14 -8.24
N VAL A 481 4.92 22.34 -8.06
CA VAL A 481 5.65 23.51 -8.54
C VAL A 481 6.71 23.08 -9.53
N THR A 482 6.63 23.55 -10.77
CA THR A 482 7.63 23.29 -11.82
C THR A 482 8.40 24.57 -12.12
N THR A 483 9.73 24.52 -12.01
CA THR A 483 10.64 25.63 -12.32
C THR A 483 11.58 25.22 -13.44
N ASP A 484 11.56 25.98 -14.53
CA ASP A 484 12.48 25.83 -15.66
C ASP A 484 13.65 26.82 -15.51
N PRO A 485 14.88 26.33 -15.25
CA PRO A 485 16.03 27.20 -15.02
C PRO A 485 16.52 27.92 -16.30
N HIS A 486 16.11 27.48 -17.49
CA HIS A 486 16.52 28.12 -18.75
C HIS A 486 15.64 29.32 -19.09
N THR A 487 14.37 29.26 -18.72
CA THR A 487 13.39 30.31 -19.04
C THR A 487 12.97 31.14 -17.82
N ASN A 488 13.44 30.79 -16.61
CA ASN A 488 12.99 31.34 -15.33
C ASN A 488 11.46 31.31 -15.17
N ARG A 489 10.81 30.34 -15.83
CA ARG A 489 9.36 30.13 -15.74
C ARG A 489 9.07 29.21 -14.57
N ARG A 490 8.10 29.61 -13.75
CA ARG A 490 7.60 28.83 -12.63
C ARG A 490 6.10 28.60 -12.79
N THR A 491 5.68 27.34 -12.86
CA THR A 491 4.27 26.94 -12.87
C THR A 491 3.91 26.38 -11.50
N VAL A 492 2.82 26.83 -10.91
CA VAL A 492 2.28 26.32 -9.64
C VAL A 492 0.89 25.75 -9.89
N LYS A 493 0.68 24.49 -9.55
CA LYS A 493 -0.62 23.84 -9.54
C LYS A 493 -1.00 23.56 -8.09
N SER A 494 -2.07 24.14 -7.62
CA SER A 494 -2.57 24.00 -6.25
C SER A 494 -3.87 23.20 -6.24
N TYR A 495 -3.99 22.26 -5.32
CA TYR A 495 -5.14 21.38 -5.21
C TYR A 495 -5.91 21.70 -3.94
N ARG A 496 -7.24 21.73 -4.05
CA ARG A 496 -8.15 21.87 -2.91
C ARG A 496 -9.19 20.76 -2.98
N TYR A 497 -9.33 20.06 -1.88
CA TYR A 497 -10.19 18.91 -1.77
C TYR A 497 -11.49 19.34 -1.08
N GLY A 498 -12.64 19.11 -1.73
CA GLY A 498 -13.94 19.71 -1.38
C GLY A 498 -14.47 19.37 0.01
N LEU A 499 -13.82 18.45 0.71
CA LEU A 499 -14.11 18.11 2.10
C LEU A 499 -13.32 18.93 3.12
N THR A 500 -12.30 19.71 2.77
CA THR A 500 -11.37 20.29 3.75
C THR A 500 -11.41 21.82 3.81
N LYS A 501 -12.35 22.36 4.59
CA LYS A 501 -12.09 23.59 5.37
C LYS A 501 -11.72 23.18 6.79
N VAL A 502 -10.45 22.85 6.98
CA VAL A 502 -9.88 22.48 8.28
C VAL A 502 -10.15 23.61 9.28
N ASN A 503 -10.59 23.28 10.51
CA ASN A 503 -10.85 24.21 11.63
C ASN A 503 -12.10 25.11 11.53
N ASN A 504 -13.07 24.82 10.66
CA ASN A 504 -14.39 25.46 10.76
C ASN A 504 -15.38 24.56 11.52
N ALA A 505 -15.62 24.89 12.79
CA ALA A 505 -16.50 24.13 13.69
C ALA A 505 -17.99 24.18 13.31
N GLY A 506 -18.38 25.00 12.32
CA GLY A 506 -19.72 25.04 11.73
C GLY A 506 -19.74 24.56 10.27
N TYR A 507 -18.68 23.92 9.79
CA TYR A 507 -18.67 23.34 8.45
C TYR A 507 -19.53 22.07 8.45
N GLU A 508 -20.70 22.17 7.83
CA GLU A 508 -21.45 20.98 7.43
C GLU A 508 -20.70 20.35 6.25
N PRO A 509 -20.13 19.15 6.39
CA PRO A 509 -19.59 18.45 5.24
C PRO A 509 -20.71 18.32 4.23
N ILE A 510 -20.43 18.73 2.99
CA ILE A 510 -21.34 18.57 1.88
C ILE A 510 -21.50 17.06 1.73
N TRP A 511 -22.65 16.57 2.21
CA TRP A 511 -23.21 15.24 1.99
C TRP A 511 -22.64 14.07 2.80
N GLY A 512 -23.53 13.45 3.59
CA GLY A 512 -23.47 12.03 3.95
C GLY A 512 -22.34 11.61 4.89
N GLY A 513 -22.40 12.03 6.15
CA GLY A 513 -21.52 11.53 7.21
C GLY A 513 -21.65 10.01 7.43
N GLY A 514 -20.50 9.37 7.66
CA GLY A 514 -20.34 7.95 7.96
C GLY A 514 -20.27 7.08 6.69
N ALA A 515 -19.07 6.59 6.36
CA ALA A 515 -18.76 5.79 5.18
C ALA A 515 -19.45 6.33 3.90
N ILE A 516 -18.79 7.25 3.21
CA ILE A 516 -18.96 7.63 1.79
C ILE A 516 -20.18 6.91 1.16
N LYS A 517 -21.40 7.44 1.36
CA LYS A 517 -22.65 6.85 0.81
C LYS A 517 -22.77 6.99 -0.71
N HIS A 518 -21.80 7.64 -1.34
CA HIS A 518 -21.64 7.80 -2.78
C HIS A 518 -20.14 7.80 -3.07
N ILE A 519 -19.66 7.11 -4.11
CA ILE A 519 -18.24 7.15 -4.50
C ILE A 519 -17.83 8.62 -4.62
N VAL A 520 -16.82 9.06 -3.85
CA VAL A 520 -16.26 10.41 -4.00
C VAL A 520 -15.81 10.56 -5.45
N SER A 521 -16.28 11.58 -6.12
CA SER A 521 -16.14 11.72 -7.56
C SER A 521 -15.28 12.92 -7.91
N GLU A 522 -14.79 12.99 -9.15
CA GLU A 522 -14.01 14.14 -9.64
C GLU A 522 -14.70 15.51 -9.43
N ARG A 523 -16.01 15.54 -9.16
CA ARG A 523 -16.82 16.74 -8.91
C ARG A 523 -16.56 17.38 -7.54
N ASP A 524 -16.03 16.61 -6.60
CA ASP A 524 -15.79 17.04 -5.22
C ASP A 524 -14.41 17.70 -5.04
N TYR A 525 -13.70 17.95 -6.14
CA TYR A 525 -12.33 18.45 -6.15
C TYR A 525 -12.22 19.70 -7.02
N CYS A 526 -11.39 20.65 -6.59
CA CYS A 526 -11.00 21.77 -7.43
C CYS A 526 -9.48 21.88 -7.50
N SER A 527 -8.96 22.13 -8.70
CA SER A 527 -7.57 22.52 -8.90
C SER A 527 -7.49 23.94 -9.45
N GLY A 528 -6.49 24.69 -9.00
CA GLY A 528 -6.12 25.99 -9.56
C GLY A 528 -4.69 25.92 -10.09
N MET A 529 -4.43 26.58 -11.20
CA MET A 529 -3.08 26.73 -11.76
C MET A 529 -2.71 28.21 -11.77
N SER A 530 -1.44 28.52 -11.55
CA SER A 530 -0.88 29.86 -11.71
C SER A 530 0.50 29.76 -12.37
N ASN A 531 0.79 30.69 -13.27
CA ASN A 531 2.06 30.76 -14.00
C ASN A 531 2.79 32.03 -13.60
N PHE A 532 4.11 31.93 -13.40
CA PHE A 532 4.98 33.01 -13.00
C PHE A 532 6.18 33.07 -13.95
N VAL A 533 6.62 34.28 -14.28
CA VAL A 533 7.88 34.54 -15.00
C VAL A 533 8.68 35.52 -14.16
N GLU A 534 9.85 35.11 -13.68
CA GLU A 534 10.71 35.94 -12.83
C GLU A 534 11.57 36.85 -13.73
N GLY A 535 11.29 38.15 -13.73
CA GLY A 535 12.02 39.18 -14.49
C GLY A 535 13.10 39.88 -13.64
N PRO A 536 14.09 40.55 -14.25
CA PRO A 536 15.20 41.20 -13.53
C PRO A 536 14.79 42.38 -12.64
N THR A 537 13.61 42.97 -12.87
CA THR A 537 13.01 44.00 -12.01
C THR A 537 11.48 43.86 -12.07
N ASN A 538 10.85 43.61 -10.91
CA ASN A 538 9.41 43.37 -10.69
C ASN A 538 8.81 42.11 -11.33
N ASP A 539 8.27 41.25 -10.45
CA ASP A 539 7.44 40.08 -10.77
C ASP A 539 6.28 40.46 -11.70
N PHE A 540 6.35 40.09 -12.98
CA PHE A 540 5.18 40.11 -13.84
C PHE A 540 4.32 38.89 -13.49
N THR A 541 3.29 39.13 -12.69
CA THR A 541 2.28 38.13 -12.34
C THR A 541 1.19 38.11 -13.41
N TRP A 542 1.07 37.00 -14.13
CA TRP A 542 -0.12 36.74 -14.93
C TRP A 542 -0.89 35.59 -14.27
N PHE A 543 -2.05 35.93 -13.72
CA PHE A 543 -2.93 34.97 -13.06
C PHE A 543 -3.93 34.41 -14.08
N GLU A 544 -3.75 33.17 -14.52
CA GLU A 544 -4.85 32.41 -15.11
C GLU A 544 -5.55 31.60 -14.03
N TYR A 545 -6.64 32.12 -13.46
CA TYR A 545 -7.51 31.32 -12.60
C TYR A 545 -8.31 30.33 -13.43
N LEU A 546 -7.74 29.18 -13.75
CA LEU A 546 -8.52 28.04 -14.21
C LEU A 546 -8.93 27.21 -13.00
N THR A 547 -10.04 27.59 -12.35
CA THR A 547 -10.68 26.72 -11.36
C THR A 547 -11.53 25.72 -12.12
N THR A 548 -11.00 24.51 -12.29
CA THR A 548 -11.76 23.41 -12.86
C THR A 548 -12.53 22.71 -11.74
N TYR A 549 -13.84 22.90 -11.72
CA TYR A 549 -14.77 21.90 -11.21
C TYR A 549 -15.07 20.99 -12.40
N ARG A 550 -14.76 19.68 -12.33
CA ARG A 550 -15.13 18.76 -13.42
C ARG A 550 -16.63 18.44 -13.35
N SER A 551 -17.44 19.46 -13.63
CA SER A 551 -18.84 19.34 -14.03
C SER A 551 -19.05 20.04 -15.36
N MET A 552 -18.46 19.51 -16.43
CA MET A 552 -19.19 19.46 -17.70
C MET A 552 -18.84 18.13 -18.36
N PRO A 553 -19.81 17.26 -18.69
CA PRO A 553 -19.55 16.33 -19.79
C PRO A 553 -19.13 17.19 -20.98
N HIS A 554 -18.11 16.75 -21.72
CA HIS A 554 -17.87 17.31 -23.04
C HIS A 554 -19.18 17.21 -23.83
N SER A 555 -19.89 18.32 -23.93
CA SER A 555 -20.95 18.51 -24.91
C SER A 555 -20.29 18.41 -26.29
N THR A 556 -20.73 17.47 -27.11
CA THR A 556 -20.43 17.42 -28.55
C THR A 556 -21.19 18.49 -29.34
N LEU A 557 -21.93 19.38 -28.68
CA LEU A 557 -22.56 20.54 -29.32
C LEU A 557 -21.64 21.76 -29.20
N ARG A 558 -21.14 22.21 -30.35
CA ARG A 558 -20.56 23.56 -30.53
C ARG A 558 -21.66 24.59 -30.22
N SER A 559 -21.53 25.35 -29.13
CA SER A 559 -22.22 26.63 -29.03
C SER A 559 -21.23 27.74 -29.39
N THR A 560 -21.34 28.23 -30.62
CA THR A 560 -20.89 29.57 -30.98
C THR A 560 -21.83 30.57 -30.31
N THR A 561 -21.29 31.45 -29.47
CA THR A 561 -22.01 32.66 -29.07
C THR A 561 -21.14 33.84 -29.46
N GLU A 562 -21.55 34.50 -30.55
CA GLU A 562 -21.05 35.79 -30.96
C GLU A 562 -21.38 36.85 -29.91
N VAL A 563 -20.45 37.77 -29.75
CA VAL A 563 -20.57 39.01 -29.00
C VAL A 563 -21.59 39.92 -29.67
N ARG A 564 -22.52 40.48 -28.90
CA ARG A 564 -23.00 41.84 -29.06
C ARG A 564 -23.03 42.54 -27.73
#